data_AF-A0A067KZ01-F1
#
_entry.id   AF-A0A067KZ01-F1
#
_cell.length_a   1.000
_cell.length_b   1.000
_cell.length_c   1.000
_cell.angle_alpha   90.00
_cell.angle_beta   90.00
_cell.angle_gamma   90.00
#
_symmetry.space_group_name_H-M   'P 1'
#
loop_
_entity.id
_entity.type
_entity.pdbx_description
1 polymer ?
#
loop_
_entity_poly.entity_id
_entity_poly.type
_entity_poly.pdbx_seq_one_letter_code
_entity_poly.pdbx_strand_id
1 'polypeptide(L)'
;MTILDSCMGTHVLVFPYPAQGHLIPTLDLTHQLATSGLTITILVTPKNLPLLNPILSKHPSIQTLILPFPSHNLIPPGAENAKDLPPNYTPIIAQALCQLYEPLLDWFKSHPSPPRIIISDILLGWTQTLACQLNIRNIVFSPSGAMALSVIYTLWTNLPKKDINDQVLLSSIPNCPTIRWENISSMYRNYIKKDDSLSKVWMDLFLGDMASWGLIFNSFSEMERVYLDHLKRQLGHDRVWAVGPLLPCNDKDTGACRPAERGGASSVSVEGVTTWLDKCKDHSVVYICFGSQAVLRNSQIAEIASGLEKSGVHFIWCVKEPTAAQGSGGSYGRIPSGFENRVAGRGLVIRGWVPQVVTLGHRAIGAFLTHCGWNSVLEGVVAGVPMLAWPMTADQFSDAFLLVNVLNVGITVCEGADTVPNSAELAKVFVKSVSENLVERTRAKQLSKAALDAIKDEGSSAKDFDCLVHHLVQTKLQTS
;
A
#
# COMPACT_ATOMS: atom_id res chain seq x y z
N MET A 1 31.84 17.62 11.37
CA MET A 1 30.73 18.05 10.51
C MET A 1 29.63 17.04 10.74
N THR A 2 28.58 17.43 11.45
CA THR A 2 27.46 16.51 11.76
C THR A 2 26.70 16.19 10.48
N ILE A 3 26.01 15.04 10.40
CA ILE A 3 25.18 14.66 9.23
C ILE A 3 24.23 15.81 8.85
N LEU A 4 23.68 16.50 9.84
CA LEU A 4 22.84 17.70 9.69
C LEU A 4 23.52 18.86 8.94
N ASP A 5 24.83 19.08 9.12
CA ASP A 5 25.57 20.13 8.40
C ASP A 5 25.78 19.77 6.92
N SER A 6 25.83 18.47 6.61
CA SER A 6 25.97 17.98 5.23
C SER A 6 24.63 17.91 4.48
N CYS A 7 23.50 17.77 5.19
CA CYS A 7 22.15 17.76 4.60
C CYS A 7 21.74 19.11 3.99
N MET A 8 22.35 20.21 4.47
CA MET A 8 22.13 21.57 4.01
C MET A 8 22.49 21.73 2.53
N GLY A 9 21.53 21.50 1.64
CA GLY A 9 21.66 21.76 0.19
C GLY A 9 21.26 20.63 -0.76
N THR A 10 20.91 19.44 -0.28
CA THR A 10 20.37 18.39 -1.17
C THR A 10 18.89 18.65 -1.44
N HIS A 11 18.55 18.88 -2.70
CA HIS A 11 17.19 19.05 -3.18
C HIS A 11 16.65 17.75 -3.81
N VAL A 12 15.54 17.25 -3.29
CA VAL A 12 14.85 16.02 -3.73
C VAL A 12 13.47 16.36 -4.32
N LEU A 13 13.17 15.79 -5.49
CA LEU A 13 11.83 15.77 -6.05
C LEU A 13 11.13 14.48 -5.62
N VAL A 14 10.01 14.58 -4.93
CA VAL A 14 9.15 13.43 -4.62
C VAL A 14 7.99 13.42 -5.59
N PHE A 15 7.78 12.28 -6.27
CA PHE A 15 6.70 12.11 -7.22
C PHE A 15 5.83 10.91 -6.85
N PRO A 16 4.75 11.13 -6.07
CA PRO A 16 3.80 10.08 -5.72
C PRO A 16 2.86 9.74 -6.89
N TYR A 17 2.47 8.47 -6.98
CA TYR A 17 1.37 8.06 -7.84
C TYR A 17 0.01 8.46 -7.20
N PRO A 18 -0.97 8.99 -7.98
CA PRO A 18 -2.20 9.57 -7.44
C PRO A 18 -3.25 8.50 -7.06
N ALA A 19 -2.91 7.65 -6.09
CA ALA A 19 -3.80 6.68 -5.45
C ALA A 19 -3.51 6.65 -3.95
N GLN A 20 -4.52 6.45 -3.09
CA GLN A 20 -4.33 6.50 -1.63
C GLN A 20 -3.34 5.45 -1.14
N GLY A 21 -3.31 4.28 -1.79
CA GLY A 21 -2.35 3.22 -1.50
C GLY A 21 -0.89 3.63 -1.70
N HIS A 22 -0.63 4.63 -2.55
CA HIS A 22 0.69 5.08 -2.96
C HIS A 22 1.06 6.44 -2.36
N LEU A 23 0.14 7.41 -2.49
CA LEU A 23 0.32 8.77 -2.01
C LEU A 23 0.55 8.81 -0.50
N ILE A 24 -0.31 8.16 0.30
CA ILE A 24 -0.21 8.21 1.77
C ILE A 24 1.17 7.74 2.27
N PRO A 25 1.64 6.52 1.97
CA PRO A 25 2.95 6.08 2.44
C PRO A 25 4.11 6.89 1.84
N THR A 26 3.96 7.46 0.63
CA THR A 26 4.96 8.39 0.08
C THR A 26 5.05 9.67 0.90
N LEU A 27 3.92 10.21 1.37
CA LEU A 27 3.90 11.37 2.26
C LEU A 27 4.45 11.05 3.65
N ASP A 28 4.21 9.84 4.16
CA ASP A 28 4.79 9.40 5.43
C ASP A 28 6.33 9.29 5.32
N LEU A 29 6.86 8.77 4.20
CA LEU A 29 8.31 8.80 3.92
C LEU A 29 8.81 10.25 3.80
N THR A 30 8.08 11.09 3.07
CA THR A 30 8.44 12.50 2.88
C THR A 30 8.50 13.25 4.20
N HIS A 31 7.62 12.93 5.16
CA HIS A 31 7.65 13.48 6.50
C HIS A 31 8.98 13.19 7.22
N GLN A 32 9.47 11.94 7.15
CA GLN A 32 10.77 11.54 7.74
C GLN A 32 11.96 12.18 7.00
N LEU A 33 11.89 12.28 5.67
CA LEU A 33 12.93 12.96 4.89
C LEU A 33 13.03 14.45 5.24
N ALA A 34 11.89 15.12 5.45
CA ALA A 34 11.84 16.53 5.81
C ALA A 34 12.46 16.82 7.19
N THR A 35 12.37 15.88 8.14
CA THR A 35 13.04 16.02 9.46
C THR A 35 14.56 15.87 9.37
N SER A 36 15.10 15.44 8.23
CA SER A 36 16.53 15.23 8.02
C SER A 36 17.24 16.44 7.39
N GLY A 37 16.55 17.58 7.23
CA GLY A 37 17.14 18.82 6.70
C GLY A 37 17.26 18.89 5.16
N LEU A 38 16.60 18.00 4.44
CA LEU A 38 16.57 18.00 2.97
C LEU A 38 15.65 19.10 2.44
N THR A 39 16.01 19.70 1.31
CA THR A 39 15.07 20.53 0.53
C THR A 39 14.20 19.59 -0.31
N ILE A 40 12.87 19.75 -0.22
CA ILE A 40 11.93 18.81 -0.84
C ILE A 40 10.92 19.60 -1.68
N THR A 41 10.74 19.14 -2.92
CA THR A 41 9.61 19.52 -3.76
C THR A 41 8.74 18.30 -4.01
N ILE A 42 7.42 18.41 -3.81
CA ILE A 42 6.46 17.35 -4.15
C ILE A 42 5.77 17.71 -5.47
N LEU A 43 5.88 16.84 -6.46
CA LEU A 43 5.09 16.93 -7.69
C LEU A 43 3.67 16.46 -7.42
N VAL A 44 2.67 17.29 -7.78
CA VAL A 44 1.26 16.96 -7.59
C VAL A 44 0.41 17.55 -8.71
N THR A 45 -0.75 16.94 -8.98
CA THR A 45 -1.74 17.50 -9.90
C THR A 45 -2.82 18.30 -9.15
N PRO A 46 -3.52 19.25 -9.80
CA PRO A 46 -4.41 20.19 -9.11
C PRO A 46 -5.45 19.55 -8.18
N LYS A 47 -6.09 18.44 -8.57
CA LYS A 47 -7.11 17.76 -7.75
C LYS A 47 -6.53 16.96 -6.59
N ASN A 48 -5.25 16.61 -6.67
CA ASN A 48 -4.53 15.91 -5.61
C ASN A 48 -3.86 16.86 -4.62
N LEU A 49 -3.64 18.14 -4.98
CA LEU A 49 -2.98 19.14 -4.13
C LEU A 49 -3.56 19.25 -2.70
N PRO A 50 -4.89 19.28 -2.49
CA PRO A 50 -5.45 19.38 -1.13
C PRO A 50 -5.07 18.20 -0.22
N LEU A 51 -4.69 17.04 -0.79
CA LEU A 51 -4.24 15.88 -0.02
C LEU A 51 -2.86 16.12 0.62
N LEU A 52 -2.12 17.16 0.20
CA LEU A 52 -0.85 17.54 0.79
C LEU A 52 -0.98 18.51 1.97
N ASN A 53 -2.17 19.07 2.23
CA ASN A 53 -2.38 20.04 3.32
C ASN A 53 -1.82 19.58 4.68
N PRO A 54 -1.97 18.31 5.11
CA PRO A 54 -1.41 17.85 6.37
C PRO A 54 0.12 17.98 6.44
N ILE A 55 0.83 17.53 5.41
CA ILE A 55 2.30 17.56 5.39
C ILE A 55 2.83 18.99 5.20
N LEU A 56 2.17 19.81 4.38
CA LEU A 56 2.57 21.21 4.15
C LEU A 56 2.36 22.07 5.41
N SER A 57 1.32 21.77 6.21
CA SER A 57 1.10 22.45 7.49
C SER A 57 2.20 22.10 8.50
N LYS A 58 2.67 20.84 8.49
CA LYS A 58 3.73 20.39 9.41
C LYS A 58 5.12 20.82 8.97
N HIS A 59 5.36 20.84 7.66
CA HIS A 59 6.64 21.17 7.04
C HIS A 59 6.47 22.29 6.00
N PRO A 60 6.35 23.56 6.42
CA PRO A 60 6.11 24.68 5.50
C PRO A 60 7.26 24.95 4.52
N SER A 61 8.44 24.36 4.75
CA SER A 61 9.59 24.42 3.86
C SER A 61 9.46 23.53 2.62
N ILE A 62 8.53 22.56 2.63
CA ILE A 62 8.26 21.71 1.46
C ILE A 62 7.59 22.55 0.38
N GLN A 63 8.15 22.48 -0.83
CA GLN A 63 7.60 23.14 -2.00
C GLN A 63 6.68 22.20 -2.78
N THR A 64 5.76 22.76 -3.57
CA THR A 64 4.90 21.99 -4.47
C THR A 64 5.18 22.38 -5.93
N LEU A 65 5.32 21.37 -6.77
CA LEU A 65 5.34 21.52 -8.22
C LEU A 65 3.98 21.05 -8.75
N ILE A 66 3.14 22.00 -9.15
CA ILE A 66 1.79 21.70 -9.65
C ILE A 66 1.85 21.62 -11.17
N LEU A 67 1.69 20.42 -11.72
CA LEU A 67 1.56 20.20 -13.16
C LEU A 67 0.15 19.72 -13.51
N PRO A 68 -0.43 20.16 -14.65
CA PRO A 68 -1.75 19.71 -15.06
C PRO A 68 -1.74 18.20 -15.29
N PHE A 69 -2.79 17.51 -14.85
CA PHE A 69 -2.95 16.09 -15.17
C PHE A 69 -3.05 15.90 -16.69
N PRO A 70 -2.24 15.03 -17.31
CA PRO A 70 -2.26 14.87 -18.76
C PRO A 70 -3.60 14.34 -19.27
N SER A 71 -4.05 14.87 -20.41
CA SER A 71 -5.29 14.40 -21.04
C SER A 71 -5.11 12.98 -21.59
N HIS A 72 -6.15 12.16 -21.45
CA HIS A 72 -6.17 10.81 -22.00
C HIS A 72 -7.59 10.44 -22.45
N ASN A 73 -7.74 9.89 -23.66
CA ASN A 73 -9.07 9.63 -24.27
C ASN A 73 -9.97 8.71 -23.43
N LEU A 74 -9.38 7.83 -22.62
CA LEU A 74 -10.13 6.93 -21.74
C LEU A 74 -10.43 7.55 -20.37
N ILE A 75 -9.70 8.59 -19.94
CA ILE A 75 -9.88 9.19 -18.60
C ILE A 75 -10.91 10.33 -18.70
N PRO A 76 -12.03 10.27 -17.96
CA PRO A 76 -12.99 11.36 -17.90
C PRO A 76 -12.34 12.68 -17.45
N PRO A 77 -12.74 13.84 -18.01
CA PRO A 77 -12.23 15.13 -17.57
C PRO A 77 -12.41 15.36 -16.07
N GLY A 78 -11.33 15.80 -15.40
CA GLY A 78 -11.33 16.11 -13.98
C GLY A 78 -11.07 14.91 -13.04
N ALA A 79 -10.97 13.69 -13.57
CA ALA A 79 -10.53 12.52 -12.80
C ALA A 79 -9.00 12.44 -12.81
N GLU A 80 -8.37 12.84 -11.70
CA GLU A 80 -6.90 12.85 -11.56
C GLU A 80 -6.41 11.87 -10.47
N ASN A 81 -7.32 11.21 -9.77
CA ASN A 81 -7.00 10.25 -8.71
C ASN A 81 -7.65 8.89 -8.99
N ALA A 82 -6.95 7.82 -8.64
CA ALA A 82 -7.43 6.45 -8.84
C ALA A 82 -8.71 6.12 -8.05
N LYS A 83 -9.08 6.90 -7.02
CA LYS A 83 -10.38 6.74 -6.32
C LYS A 83 -11.57 7.17 -7.17
N ASP A 84 -11.34 8.04 -8.15
CA ASP A 84 -12.39 8.63 -8.99
C ASP A 84 -12.75 7.69 -10.16
N LEU A 85 -11.97 6.62 -10.37
CA LEU A 85 -12.08 5.69 -11.47
C LEU A 85 -12.17 4.23 -10.99
N PRO A 86 -12.73 3.32 -11.81
CA PRO A 86 -12.66 1.89 -11.54
C PRO A 86 -11.22 1.37 -11.44
N PRO A 87 -10.95 0.29 -10.66
CA PRO A 87 -9.58 -0.20 -10.41
C PRO A 87 -8.74 -0.53 -11.65
N ASN A 88 -9.39 -0.93 -12.75
CA ASN A 88 -8.71 -1.25 -14.02
C ASN A 88 -8.14 -0.02 -14.76
N TYR A 89 -8.37 1.20 -14.27
CA TYR A 89 -7.80 2.43 -14.83
C TYR A 89 -6.38 2.74 -14.33
N THR A 90 -5.88 2.05 -13.31
CA THR A 90 -4.52 2.21 -12.79
C THR A 90 -3.44 2.24 -13.91
N PRO A 91 -3.37 1.26 -14.82
CA PRO A 91 -2.38 1.32 -15.91
C PRO A 91 -2.59 2.49 -16.88
N ILE A 92 -3.84 2.95 -17.05
CA ILE A 92 -4.17 4.07 -17.93
C ILE A 92 -3.70 5.40 -17.32
N ILE A 93 -3.88 5.59 -16.01
CA ILE A 93 -3.35 6.76 -15.29
C ILE A 93 -1.83 6.79 -15.38
N ALA A 94 -1.14 5.67 -15.12
CA ALA A 94 0.31 5.60 -15.21
C ALA A 94 0.81 5.97 -16.63
N GLN A 95 0.15 5.44 -17.67
CA GLN A 95 0.45 5.81 -19.05
C GLN A 95 0.22 7.29 -19.33
N ALA A 96 -0.87 7.88 -18.81
CA ALA A 96 -1.14 9.31 -18.97
C ALA A 96 -0.03 10.15 -18.32
N LEU A 97 0.42 9.78 -17.12
CA LEU A 97 1.48 10.48 -16.39
C LEU A 97 2.83 10.48 -17.12
N CYS A 98 3.11 9.53 -18.02
CA CYS A 98 4.30 9.57 -18.88
C CYS A 98 4.40 10.85 -19.72
N GLN A 99 3.27 11.50 -20.04
CA GLN A 99 3.24 12.77 -20.76
C GLN A 99 3.79 13.95 -19.95
N LEU A 100 4.04 13.77 -18.65
CA LEU A 100 4.72 14.78 -17.81
C LEU A 100 6.24 14.82 -18.03
N TYR A 101 6.80 13.96 -18.90
CA TYR A 101 8.22 13.94 -19.21
C TYR A 101 8.75 15.31 -19.68
N GLU A 102 8.18 15.87 -20.75
CA GLU A 102 8.65 17.16 -21.31
C GLU A 102 8.41 18.34 -20.33
N PRO A 103 7.20 18.50 -19.73
CA PRO A 103 6.98 19.54 -18.72
C PRO A 103 7.97 19.48 -17.55
N LEU A 104 8.32 18.28 -17.08
CA LEU A 104 9.32 18.14 -16.02
C LEU A 104 10.72 18.48 -16.51
N LEU A 105 11.12 18.00 -17.68
CA LEU A 105 12.42 18.31 -18.25
C LEU A 105 12.63 19.83 -18.39
N ASP A 106 11.62 20.55 -18.87
CA ASP A 106 11.66 22.01 -18.98
C ASP A 106 11.71 22.71 -17.62
N TRP A 107 10.95 22.20 -16.64
CA TRP A 107 11.02 22.69 -15.27
C TRP A 107 12.42 22.50 -14.67
N PHE A 108 13.03 21.32 -14.79
CA PHE A 108 14.39 21.05 -14.30
C PHE A 108 15.42 21.98 -14.94
N LYS A 109 15.32 22.25 -16.24
CA LYS A 109 16.24 23.16 -16.97
C LYS A 109 16.09 24.62 -16.57
N SER A 110 14.88 25.05 -16.21
CA SER A 110 14.59 26.44 -15.83
C SER A 110 14.70 26.72 -14.34
N HIS A 111 14.73 25.70 -13.50
CA HIS A 111 14.79 25.84 -12.05
C HIS A 111 16.18 26.35 -11.61
N PRO A 112 16.27 27.39 -10.76
CA PRO A 112 17.55 28.00 -10.37
C PRO A 112 18.44 27.09 -9.51
N SER A 113 17.83 26.15 -8.78
CA SER A 113 18.51 25.14 -7.97
C SER A 113 17.76 23.81 -8.08
N PRO A 114 17.85 23.11 -9.23
CA PRO A 114 17.00 21.97 -9.53
C PRO A 114 17.29 20.80 -8.56
N PRO A 115 16.30 19.92 -8.33
CA PRO A 115 16.53 18.68 -7.60
C PRO A 115 17.68 17.86 -8.20
N ARG A 116 18.41 17.16 -7.35
CA ARG A 116 19.49 16.24 -7.76
C ARG A 116 19.12 14.77 -7.63
N ILE A 117 17.94 14.50 -7.09
CA ILE A 117 17.40 13.17 -6.84
C ILE A 117 15.90 13.22 -7.10
N ILE A 118 15.39 12.21 -7.81
CA ILE A 118 13.97 11.92 -7.91
C ILE A 118 13.68 10.72 -7.00
N ILE A 119 12.66 10.84 -6.15
CA ILE A 119 12.04 9.70 -5.48
C ILE A 119 10.69 9.48 -6.15
N SER A 120 10.60 8.45 -6.99
CA SER A 120 9.41 8.13 -7.78
C SER A 120 8.68 6.92 -7.20
N ASP A 121 7.35 6.90 -7.31
CA ASP A 121 6.58 5.69 -7.05
C ASP A 121 6.91 4.56 -8.05
N ILE A 122 6.74 3.29 -7.64
CA ILE A 122 6.91 2.10 -8.51
C ILE A 122 6.05 2.10 -9.78
N LEU A 123 5.00 2.91 -9.87
CA LEU A 123 4.18 3.01 -11.08
C LEU A 123 4.66 4.12 -12.03
N LEU A 124 5.82 4.72 -11.75
CA LEU A 124 6.38 5.87 -12.47
C LEU A 124 7.81 5.60 -12.96
N GLY A 125 8.17 4.35 -13.26
CA GLY A 125 9.52 3.97 -13.68
C GLY A 125 10.05 4.68 -14.95
N TRP A 126 9.19 5.33 -15.74
CA TRP A 126 9.61 6.22 -16.82
C TRP A 126 10.47 7.40 -16.34
N THR A 127 10.34 7.79 -15.07
CA THR A 127 11.16 8.85 -14.44
C THR A 127 12.63 8.50 -14.40
N GLN A 128 13.01 7.21 -14.51
CA GLN A 128 14.39 6.80 -14.67
C GLN A 128 15.00 7.30 -15.98
N THR A 129 14.24 7.29 -17.09
CA THR A 129 14.69 7.87 -18.37
C THR A 129 14.95 9.37 -18.23
N LEU A 130 14.08 10.08 -17.51
CA LEU A 130 14.25 11.51 -17.23
C LEU A 130 15.50 11.75 -16.37
N ALA A 131 15.71 10.94 -15.32
CA ALA A 131 16.87 11.03 -14.45
C ALA A 131 18.19 10.83 -15.21
N CYS A 132 18.24 9.85 -16.13
CA CYS A 132 19.38 9.65 -17.03
C CYS A 132 19.64 10.88 -17.91
N GLN A 133 18.58 11.46 -18.53
CA GLN A 133 18.70 12.65 -19.37
C GLN A 133 19.22 13.87 -18.61
N LEU A 134 18.85 14.00 -17.33
CA LEU A 134 19.28 15.08 -16.44
C LEU A 134 20.61 14.78 -15.72
N ASN A 135 21.17 13.58 -15.88
CA ASN A 135 22.34 13.07 -15.15
C ASN A 135 22.18 13.18 -13.61
N ILE A 136 21.01 12.75 -13.11
CA ILE A 136 20.66 12.69 -11.69
C ILE A 136 20.24 11.26 -11.29
N ARG A 137 20.04 11.02 -10.00
CA ARG A 137 19.64 9.70 -9.48
C ARG A 137 18.11 9.61 -9.40
N ASN A 138 17.52 8.52 -9.88
CA ASN A 138 16.16 8.12 -9.50
C ASN A 138 16.23 7.04 -8.41
N ILE A 139 15.39 7.15 -7.39
CA ILE A 139 15.19 6.14 -6.35
C ILE A 139 13.72 5.80 -6.34
N VAL A 140 13.40 4.51 -6.41
CA VAL A 140 12.01 4.08 -6.43
C VAL A 140 11.52 3.84 -5.02
N PHE A 141 10.37 4.40 -4.67
CA PHE A 141 9.64 4.06 -3.46
C PHE A 141 8.54 3.05 -3.77
N SER A 142 8.62 1.88 -3.12
CA SER A 142 7.62 0.83 -3.18
C SER A 142 6.71 0.89 -1.94
N PRO A 143 5.42 1.25 -2.11
CA PRO A 143 4.41 1.08 -1.09
C PRO A 143 3.90 -0.37 -1.00
N SER A 144 4.49 -1.30 -1.75
CA SER A 144 4.26 -2.75 -1.70
C SER A 144 5.40 -3.47 -0.98
N GLY A 145 5.16 -4.71 -0.53
CA GLY A 145 6.16 -5.55 0.10
C GLY A 145 7.31 -6.00 -0.83
N ALA A 146 8.46 -6.32 -0.25
CA ALA A 146 9.64 -6.78 -1.00
C ALA A 146 9.40 -8.13 -1.68
N MET A 147 8.60 -9.02 -1.07
CA MET A 147 8.18 -10.27 -1.71
C MET A 147 7.36 -10.00 -2.98
N ALA A 148 6.38 -9.10 -2.90
CA ALA A 148 5.53 -8.75 -4.02
C ALA A 148 6.34 -8.15 -5.18
N LEU A 149 7.29 -7.27 -4.89
CA LEU A 149 8.13 -6.69 -5.93
C LEU A 149 9.09 -7.72 -6.56
N SER A 150 9.61 -8.66 -5.76
CA SER A 150 10.39 -9.81 -6.28
C SER A 150 9.59 -10.64 -7.29
N VAL A 151 8.29 -10.86 -7.01
CA VAL A 151 7.35 -11.54 -7.92
C VAL A 151 7.16 -10.72 -9.19
N ILE A 152 6.85 -9.43 -9.06
CA ILE A 152 6.62 -8.53 -10.20
C ILE A 152 7.84 -8.49 -11.12
N TYR A 153 9.04 -8.27 -10.59
CA TYR A 153 10.26 -8.22 -11.39
C TYR A 153 10.55 -9.55 -12.06
N THR A 154 10.47 -10.67 -11.33
CA THR A 154 10.66 -12.00 -11.93
C THR A 154 9.68 -12.28 -13.07
N LEU A 155 8.42 -11.86 -12.95
CA LEU A 155 7.44 -11.99 -14.02
C LEU A 155 7.89 -11.23 -15.27
N TRP A 156 8.26 -9.95 -15.12
CA TRP A 156 8.61 -9.10 -16.26
C TRP A 156 10.01 -9.35 -16.85
N THR A 157 10.93 -9.97 -16.11
CA THR A 157 12.25 -10.35 -16.63
C THR A 157 12.26 -11.73 -17.28
N ASN A 158 11.62 -12.72 -16.65
CA ASN A 158 11.74 -14.12 -17.06
C ASN A 158 10.57 -14.57 -17.95
N LEU A 159 9.48 -13.80 -17.97
CA LEU A 159 8.27 -14.07 -18.74
C LEU A 159 7.77 -15.54 -18.61
N PRO A 160 7.67 -16.09 -17.38
CA PRO A 160 7.24 -17.47 -17.19
C PRO A 160 5.82 -17.71 -17.71
N LYS A 161 5.60 -18.92 -18.26
CA LYS A 161 4.29 -19.37 -18.71
C LYS A 161 3.65 -20.29 -17.68
N LYS A 162 2.33 -20.37 -17.71
CA LYS A 162 1.57 -21.32 -16.90
C LYS A 162 1.90 -22.77 -17.26
N ASP A 163 1.86 -23.64 -16.26
CA ASP A 163 1.97 -25.09 -16.41
C ASP A 163 0.61 -25.74 -16.77
N ILE A 164 0.57 -27.08 -16.73
CA ILE A 164 -0.64 -27.87 -17.04
C ILE A 164 -1.79 -27.67 -16.03
N ASN A 165 -1.51 -27.15 -14.83
CA ASN A 165 -2.48 -26.91 -13.77
C ASN A 165 -2.90 -25.43 -13.69
N ASP A 166 -2.59 -24.65 -14.72
CA ASP A 166 -2.80 -23.21 -14.75
C ASP A 166 -2.08 -22.48 -13.60
N GLN A 167 -0.86 -22.91 -13.25
CA GLN A 167 -0.04 -22.31 -12.19
C GLN A 167 1.32 -21.83 -12.71
N VAL A 168 1.93 -20.89 -12.00
CA VAL A 168 3.28 -20.40 -12.25
C VAL A 168 4.11 -20.59 -10.98
N LEU A 169 5.13 -21.44 -11.07
CA LEU A 169 6.13 -21.63 -10.02
C LEU A 169 7.27 -20.63 -10.22
N LEU A 170 7.53 -19.79 -9.22
CA LEU A 170 8.61 -18.80 -9.24
C LEU A 170 9.80 -19.31 -8.42
N SER A 171 10.52 -20.29 -8.96
CA SER A 171 11.61 -21.00 -8.27
C SER A 171 12.83 -20.15 -7.93
N SER A 172 12.99 -18.99 -8.59
CA SER A 172 14.08 -18.05 -8.31
C SER A 172 13.83 -17.21 -7.05
N ILE A 173 12.59 -17.12 -6.59
CA ILE A 173 12.18 -16.32 -5.43
C ILE A 173 12.26 -17.20 -4.17
N PRO A 174 12.77 -16.69 -3.03
CA PRO A 174 12.74 -17.42 -1.76
C PRO A 174 11.36 -17.98 -1.42
N ASN A 175 11.33 -19.18 -0.83
CA ASN A 175 10.11 -19.95 -0.52
C ASN A 175 9.30 -20.42 -1.74
N CYS A 176 9.81 -20.21 -2.97
CA CYS A 176 9.29 -20.75 -4.22
C CYS A 176 7.76 -20.60 -4.37
N PRO A 177 7.21 -19.37 -4.33
CA PRO A 177 5.77 -19.17 -4.38
C PRO A 177 5.19 -19.71 -5.69
N THR A 178 4.06 -20.39 -5.58
CA THR A 178 3.25 -20.85 -6.70
C THR A 178 1.98 -20.02 -6.78
N ILE A 179 1.75 -19.37 -7.92
CA ILE A 179 0.62 -18.47 -8.11
C ILE A 179 -0.29 -19.04 -9.20
N ARG A 180 -1.60 -19.09 -8.93
CA ARG A 180 -2.60 -19.44 -9.96
C ARG A 180 -2.57 -18.40 -11.07
N TRP A 181 -2.61 -18.85 -12.32
CA TRP A 181 -2.53 -17.98 -13.49
C TRP A 181 -3.57 -16.85 -13.45
N GLU A 182 -4.80 -17.16 -13.05
CA GLU A 182 -5.88 -16.17 -12.91
C GLU A 182 -5.61 -15.07 -11.88
N ASN A 183 -4.80 -15.34 -10.86
CA ASN A 183 -4.41 -14.40 -9.81
C ASN A 183 -3.22 -13.52 -10.24
N ILE A 184 -2.54 -13.84 -11.33
CA ILE A 184 -1.51 -12.98 -11.91
C ILE A 184 -2.19 -11.79 -12.61
N SER A 185 -1.58 -10.61 -12.47
CA SER A 185 -2.03 -9.36 -13.08
C SER A 185 -2.46 -9.55 -14.54
N SER A 186 -3.63 -9.00 -14.88
CA SER A 186 -4.14 -9.04 -16.25
C SER A 186 -3.18 -8.39 -17.25
N MET A 187 -2.43 -7.36 -16.85
CA MET A 187 -1.42 -6.72 -17.70
C MET A 187 -0.36 -7.72 -18.14
N TYR A 188 0.15 -8.52 -17.20
CA TYR A 188 1.11 -9.57 -17.52
C TYR A 188 0.51 -10.65 -18.43
N ARG A 189 -0.70 -11.12 -18.09
CA ARG A 189 -1.39 -12.14 -18.90
C ARG A 189 -1.67 -11.68 -20.32
N ASN A 190 -2.05 -10.43 -20.51
CA ASN A 190 -2.29 -9.84 -21.83
C ASN A 190 -0.98 -9.66 -22.61
N TYR A 191 0.11 -9.24 -21.95
CA TYR A 191 1.43 -9.16 -22.57
C TYR A 191 1.88 -10.50 -23.15
N ILE A 192 1.78 -11.57 -22.35
CA ILE A 192 2.16 -12.93 -22.79
C ILE A 192 1.30 -13.42 -23.97
N LYS A 193 0.04 -13.00 -24.02
CA LYS A 193 -0.86 -13.27 -25.15
C LYS A 193 -0.62 -12.36 -26.37
N LYS A 194 0.25 -11.34 -26.25
CA LYS A 194 0.51 -10.29 -27.24
C LYS A 194 -0.75 -9.49 -27.62
N ASP A 195 -1.58 -9.21 -26.61
CA ASP A 195 -2.97 -8.79 -26.81
C ASP A 195 -3.19 -7.26 -26.77
N ASP A 196 -2.26 -6.46 -26.22
CA ASP A 196 -2.44 -4.99 -26.20
C ASP A 196 -1.15 -4.18 -25.94
N SER A 197 -1.16 -2.89 -26.31
CA SER A 197 -0.05 -1.94 -26.15
C SER A 197 0.14 -1.42 -24.71
N LEU A 198 -0.90 -1.45 -23.88
CA LEU A 198 -0.84 -1.03 -22.47
C LEU A 198 0.06 -1.95 -21.66
N SER A 199 0.03 -3.24 -21.95
CA SER A 199 0.84 -4.25 -21.29
C SER A 199 2.34 -4.06 -21.50
N LYS A 200 2.75 -3.54 -22.67
CA LYS A 200 4.14 -3.16 -22.94
C LYS A 200 4.57 -1.94 -22.12
N VAL A 201 3.73 -0.92 -22.02
CA VAL A 201 4.02 0.25 -21.16
C VAL A 201 4.27 -0.23 -19.72
N TRP A 202 3.45 -1.16 -19.23
CA TRP A 202 3.60 -1.71 -17.89
C TRP A 202 4.92 -2.46 -17.67
N MET A 203 5.36 -3.23 -18.67
CA MET A 203 6.69 -3.85 -18.66
C MET A 203 7.80 -2.79 -18.61
N ASP A 204 7.72 -1.78 -19.48
CA ASP A 204 8.74 -0.72 -19.57
C ASP A 204 8.84 0.08 -18.26
N LEU A 205 7.73 0.30 -17.54
CA LEU A 205 7.73 0.93 -16.22
C LEU A 205 8.56 0.13 -15.20
N PHE A 206 8.27 -1.16 -15.01
CA PHE A 206 9.01 -1.96 -14.02
C PHE A 206 10.47 -2.21 -14.41
N LEU A 207 10.79 -2.31 -15.70
CA LEU A 207 12.18 -2.35 -16.14
C LEU A 207 12.90 -1.02 -15.85
N GLY A 208 12.22 0.11 -15.98
CA GLY A 208 12.71 1.41 -15.53
C GLY A 208 12.98 1.47 -14.03
N ASP A 209 12.11 0.87 -13.22
CA ASP A 209 12.33 0.77 -11.78
C ASP A 209 13.58 -0.05 -11.46
N MET A 210 13.74 -1.22 -12.10
CA MET A 210 14.92 -2.08 -11.90
C MET A 210 16.23 -1.39 -12.31
N ALA A 211 16.18 -0.48 -13.28
CA ALA A 211 17.33 0.31 -13.72
C ALA A 211 17.59 1.55 -12.85
N SER A 212 16.71 1.87 -11.90
CA SER A 212 16.87 3.02 -11.01
C SER A 212 18.03 2.83 -10.04
N TRP A 213 18.49 3.93 -9.44
CA TRP A 213 19.69 3.91 -8.60
C TRP A 213 19.50 3.09 -7.32
N GLY A 214 18.30 3.04 -6.76
CA GLY A 214 18.01 2.21 -5.59
C GLY A 214 16.51 2.10 -5.31
N LEU A 215 16.16 1.26 -4.33
CA LEU A 215 14.78 0.99 -3.92
C LEU A 215 14.57 1.27 -2.43
N ILE A 216 13.46 1.92 -2.11
CA ILE A 216 12.99 2.16 -0.74
C ILE A 216 11.69 1.39 -0.55
N PHE A 217 11.62 0.60 0.52
CA PHE A 217 10.43 -0.17 0.89
C PHE A 217 9.83 0.36 2.18
N ASN A 218 8.51 0.50 2.19
CA ASN A 218 7.76 0.57 3.44
C ASN A 218 7.63 -0.83 4.05
N SER A 219 8.74 -1.38 4.52
CA SER A 219 8.85 -2.70 5.16
C SER A 219 10.02 -2.68 6.15
N PHE A 220 10.27 -3.78 6.85
CA PHE A 220 11.36 -3.91 7.80
C PHE A 220 12.07 -5.27 7.69
N SER A 221 13.32 -5.31 8.12
CA SER A 221 14.20 -6.45 7.93
C SER A 221 13.65 -7.75 8.55
N GLU A 222 13.13 -7.68 9.77
CA GLU A 222 12.61 -8.85 10.50
C GLU A 222 11.41 -9.50 9.80
N MET A 223 10.70 -8.76 8.94
CA MET A 223 9.56 -9.26 8.16
C MET A 223 10.00 -9.86 6.81
N GLU A 224 10.90 -9.18 6.09
CA GLU A 224 11.16 -9.49 4.67
C GLU A 224 12.64 -9.64 4.28
N ARG A 225 13.58 -9.81 5.22
CA ARG A 225 15.04 -9.89 4.93
C ARG A 225 15.40 -10.80 3.77
N VAL A 226 14.81 -11.99 3.69
CA VAL A 226 15.11 -12.95 2.61
C VAL A 226 14.77 -12.40 1.22
N TYR A 227 13.72 -11.58 1.11
CA TYR A 227 13.28 -10.96 -0.14
C TYR A 227 14.06 -9.68 -0.44
N LEU A 228 14.40 -8.89 0.59
CA LEU A 228 15.30 -7.74 0.45
C LEU A 228 16.68 -8.18 -0.07
N ASP A 229 17.24 -9.25 0.48
CA ASP A 229 18.52 -9.83 0.04
C ASP A 229 18.42 -10.51 -1.34
N HIS A 230 17.24 -11.02 -1.70
CA HIS A 230 16.97 -11.49 -3.06
C HIS A 230 17.01 -10.33 -4.07
N LEU A 231 16.33 -9.23 -3.79
CA LEU A 231 16.33 -8.04 -4.64
C LEU A 231 17.74 -7.44 -4.80
N LYS A 232 18.52 -7.35 -3.72
CA LYS A 232 19.93 -6.89 -3.81
C LYS A 232 20.76 -7.72 -4.79
N ARG A 233 20.60 -9.05 -4.74
CA ARG A 233 21.26 -9.98 -5.68
C ARG A 233 20.72 -9.85 -7.11
N GLN A 234 19.41 -9.72 -7.26
CA GLN A 234 18.77 -9.58 -8.58
C GLN A 234 19.18 -8.28 -9.28
N LEU A 235 19.29 -7.18 -8.53
CA LEU A 235 19.67 -5.85 -9.04
C LEU A 235 21.20 -5.66 -9.13
N GLY A 236 21.98 -6.52 -8.48
CA GLY A 236 23.44 -6.46 -8.49
C GLY A 236 24.02 -5.35 -7.60
N HIS A 237 23.28 -4.85 -6.61
CA HIS A 237 23.74 -3.81 -5.69
C HIS A 237 22.97 -3.79 -4.35
N ASP A 238 23.58 -3.20 -3.33
CA ASP A 238 23.03 -3.19 -1.96
C ASP A 238 22.11 -1.99 -1.63
N ARG A 239 21.83 -1.12 -2.62
CA ARG A 239 20.98 0.08 -2.50
C ARG A 239 19.48 -0.26 -2.46
N VAL A 240 19.10 -1.04 -1.46
CA VAL A 240 17.75 -1.48 -1.16
C VAL A 240 17.54 -1.28 0.34
N TRP A 241 16.66 -0.35 0.71
CA TRP A 241 16.42 0.09 2.09
C TRP A 241 15.00 -0.23 2.53
N ALA A 242 14.86 -0.86 3.69
CA ALA A 242 13.57 -1.12 4.33
C ALA A 242 13.38 -0.13 5.48
N VAL A 243 12.61 0.93 5.24
CA VAL A 243 12.49 2.09 6.16
C VAL A 243 11.16 2.12 6.91
N GLY A 244 10.37 1.05 6.81
CA GLY A 244 9.06 0.92 7.43
C GLY A 244 9.09 0.21 8.79
N PRO A 245 7.91 -0.04 9.40
CA PRO A 245 6.63 0.53 9.00
C PRO A 245 6.64 2.06 9.16
N LEU A 246 6.26 2.76 8.09
CA LEU A 246 6.05 4.20 8.11
C LEU A 246 4.73 4.47 8.85
N LEU A 247 4.86 4.80 10.14
CA LEU A 247 3.72 5.11 10.98
C LEU A 247 3.18 6.51 10.66
N PRO A 248 1.86 6.70 10.71
CA PRO A 248 1.30 8.04 10.62
C PRO A 248 1.89 8.92 11.72
N CYS A 249 2.11 10.18 11.37
CA CYS A 249 2.59 11.20 12.27
C CYS A 249 1.73 11.27 13.55
N ASN A 250 2.27 10.79 14.67
CA ASN A 250 1.67 10.91 16.00
C ASN A 250 2.39 12.03 16.77
N ASP A 251 2.09 13.29 16.46
CA ASP A 251 2.52 14.37 17.35
C ASP A 251 1.54 14.43 18.53
N LYS A 252 2.03 14.04 19.71
CA LYS A 252 1.35 14.32 20.99
C LYS A 252 1.27 15.83 21.27
N ASP A 253 2.08 16.64 20.60
CA ASP A 253 2.29 18.05 20.95
C ASP A 253 1.61 19.09 20.04
N THR A 254 1.18 18.75 18.82
CA THR A 254 0.63 19.76 17.87
C THR A 254 -0.83 19.59 17.49
N GLY A 255 -1.48 18.47 17.85
CA GLY A 255 -2.93 18.26 17.66
C GLY A 255 -3.44 18.33 16.21
N ALA A 256 -2.55 18.52 15.22
CA ALA A 256 -2.92 18.91 13.85
C ALA A 256 -3.06 17.74 12.87
N CYS A 257 -2.66 16.52 13.26
CA CYS A 257 -2.91 15.31 12.48
C CYS A 257 -3.32 14.18 13.43
N ARG A 258 -4.63 14.01 13.63
CA ARG A 258 -5.13 12.80 14.27
C ARG A 258 -5.02 11.65 13.26
N PRO A 259 -4.62 10.43 13.68
CA PRO A 259 -4.77 9.21 12.86
C PRO A 259 -6.18 9.02 12.27
N ALA A 260 -7.16 9.74 12.84
CA ALA A 260 -8.54 9.89 12.42
C ALA A 260 -8.76 10.34 10.96
N GLU A 261 -7.87 11.17 10.40
CA GLU A 261 -8.08 11.79 9.06
C GLU A 261 -7.30 11.08 7.94
N ARG A 262 -6.47 10.09 8.28
CA ARG A 262 -5.68 9.32 7.32
C ARG A 262 -6.62 8.55 6.39
N GLY A 263 -6.65 8.93 5.12
CA GLY A 263 -7.39 8.25 4.03
C GLY A 263 -8.84 8.69 3.81
N GLY A 264 -9.35 9.69 4.54
CA GLY A 264 -10.60 10.40 4.23
C GLY A 264 -11.50 10.67 5.43
N ALA A 265 -12.60 11.40 5.18
CA ALA A 265 -13.61 11.69 6.20
C ALA A 265 -14.44 10.44 6.50
N SER A 266 -14.52 10.06 7.78
CA SER A 266 -15.37 8.97 8.26
C SER A 266 -16.81 9.46 8.42
N SER A 267 -17.79 8.58 8.16
CA SER A 267 -19.21 8.83 8.48
C SER A 267 -19.51 8.74 9.97
N VAL A 268 -18.55 8.24 10.77
CA VAL A 268 -18.67 8.05 12.21
C VAL A 268 -17.48 8.73 12.89
N SER A 269 -17.72 9.39 14.03
CA SER A 269 -16.62 9.97 14.79
C SER A 269 -15.72 8.89 15.39
N VAL A 270 -14.43 9.20 15.56
CA VAL A 270 -13.49 8.29 16.22
C VAL A 270 -13.94 7.96 17.64
N GLU A 271 -14.54 8.92 18.36
CA GLU A 271 -15.09 8.68 19.68
C GLU A 271 -16.24 7.66 19.64
N GLY A 272 -17.08 7.67 18.60
CA GLY A 272 -18.19 6.73 18.45
C GLY A 272 -17.72 5.28 18.29
N VAL A 273 -16.74 5.06 17.41
CA VAL A 273 -16.14 3.72 17.19
C VAL A 273 -15.45 3.21 18.46
N THR A 274 -14.66 4.08 19.10
CA THR A 274 -13.90 3.72 20.31
C THR A 274 -14.83 3.39 21.47
N THR A 275 -15.88 4.20 21.70
CA THR A 275 -16.87 3.97 22.77
C THR A 275 -17.62 2.65 22.59
N TRP A 276 -17.89 2.24 21.34
CA TRP A 276 -18.50 0.94 21.07
C TRP A 276 -17.53 -0.21 21.40
N LEU A 277 -16.27 -0.09 20.95
CA LEU A 277 -15.22 -1.07 21.20
C LEU A 277 -14.88 -1.21 22.70
N ASP A 278 -14.99 -0.15 23.48
CA ASP A 278 -14.70 -0.15 24.91
C ASP A 278 -15.62 -1.06 25.72
N LYS A 279 -16.81 -1.34 25.20
CA LYS A 279 -17.81 -2.24 25.81
C LYS A 279 -17.54 -3.72 25.51
N CYS A 280 -16.65 -4.00 24.55
CA CYS A 280 -16.32 -5.36 24.14
C CYS A 280 -15.17 -5.93 24.98
N LYS A 281 -15.12 -7.27 25.05
CA LYS A 281 -14.01 -7.98 25.70
C LYS A 281 -12.76 -7.90 24.83
N ASP A 282 -11.62 -8.09 25.45
CA ASP A 282 -10.34 -8.14 24.75
C ASP A 282 -10.36 -9.25 23.69
N HIS A 283 -9.81 -8.94 22.52
CA HIS A 283 -9.70 -9.85 21.39
C HIS A 283 -11.02 -10.51 20.92
N SER A 284 -12.19 -9.93 21.21
CA SER A 284 -13.49 -10.51 20.88
C SER A 284 -14.15 -9.98 19.60
N VAL A 285 -13.55 -8.97 18.95
CA VAL A 285 -14.15 -8.27 17.80
C VAL A 285 -13.40 -8.60 16.50
N VAL A 286 -14.14 -8.96 15.45
CA VAL A 286 -13.59 -9.07 14.09
C VAL A 286 -13.76 -7.74 13.37
N TYR A 287 -12.65 -7.13 12.94
CA TYR A 287 -12.68 -5.97 12.06
C TYR A 287 -12.64 -6.42 10.59
N ILE A 288 -13.48 -5.84 9.74
CA ILE A 288 -13.66 -6.24 8.35
C ILE A 288 -13.54 -5.00 7.46
N CYS A 289 -12.51 -4.95 6.61
CA CYS A 289 -12.28 -3.85 5.69
C CYS A 289 -11.48 -4.31 4.46
N PHE A 290 -11.97 -3.96 3.27
CA PHE A 290 -11.36 -4.34 1.98
C PHE A 290 -10.62 -3.16 1.32
N GLY A 291 -10.15 -2.21 2.13
CA GLY A 291 -9.35 -1.08 1.67
C GLY A 291 -10.14 0.02 0.97
N SER A 292 -9.41 0.88 0.25
CA SER A 292 -9.95 2.13 -0.29
C SER A 292 -10.61 1.98 -1.66
N GLN A 293 -10.44 0.88 -2.39
CA GLN A 293 -10.93 0.74 -3.77
C GLN A 293 -11.88 -0.45 -3.98
N ALA A 294 -11.80 -1.50 -3.17
CA ALA A 294 -12.65 -2.67 -3.37
C ALA A 294 -14.11 -2.37 -3.00
N VAL A 295 -15.00 -2.70 -3.92
CA VAL A 295 -16.46 -2.68 -3.69
C VAL A 295 -16.98 -4.08 -3.93
N LEU A 296 -17.52 -4.70 -2.88
CA LEU A 296 -17.99 -6.08 -2.93
C LEU A 296 -19.30 -6.22 -3.69
N ARG A 297 -19.43 -7.34 -4.41
CA ARG A 297 -20.71 -7.76 -5.02
C ARG A 297 -21.72 -8.09 -3.94
N ASN A 298 -23.01 -7.92 -4.24
CA ASN A 298 -24.08 -8.25 -3.29
C ASN A 298 -24.04 -9.71 -2.84
N SER A 299 -23.62 -10.64 -3.70
CA SER A 299 -23.45 -12.05 -3.33
C SER A 299 -22.39 -12.25 -2.25
N GLN A 300 -21.25 -11.55 -2.36
CA GLN A 300 -20.18 -11.58 -1.35
C GLN A 300 -20.65 -10.93 -0.04
N ILE A 301 -21.34 -9.78 -0.13
CA ILE A 301 -21.91 -9.11 1.04
C ILE A 301 -22.92 -10.01 1.76
N ALA A 302 -23.78 -10.70 1.01
CA ALA A 302 -24.77 -11.62 1.58
C ALA A 302 -24.11 -12.78 2.36
N GLU A 303 -23.04 -13.37 1.82
CA GLU A 303 -22.33 -14.46 2.49
C GLU A 303 -21.52 -13.98 3.70
N ILE A 304 -20.89 -12.79 3.64
CA ILE A 304 -20.25 -12.18 4.81
C ILE A 304 -21.29 -11.91 5.91
N ALA A 305 -22.42 -11.28 5.57
CA ALA A 305 -23.51 -11.01 6.51
C ALA A 305 -24.03 -12.30 7.15
N SER A 306 -24.30 -13.33 6.34
CA SER A 306 -24.74 -14.65 6.79
C SER A 306 -23.69 -15.32 7.71
N GLY A 307 -22.40 -15.23 7.38
CA GLY A 307 -21.31 -15.74 8.22
C GLY A 307 -21.19 -15.01 9.56
N LEU A 308 -21.40 -13.70 9.59
CA LEU A 308 -21.42 -12.89 10.81
C LEU A 308 -22.64 -13.20 11.69
N GLU A 309 -23.80 -13.47 11.09
CA GLU A 309 -24.98 -13.92 11.83
C GLU A 309 -24.76 -15.30 12.47
N LYS A 310 -24.28 -16.26 11.68
CA LYS A 310 -24.04 -17.64 12.12
C LYS A 310 -22.94 -17.75 13.19
N SER A 311 -21.91 -16.91 13.12
CA SER A 311 -20.79 -16.94 14.08
C SER A 311 -21.11 -16.32 15.43
N GLY A 312 -22.06 -15.39 15.49
CA GLY A 312 -22.42 -14.69 16.73
C GLY A 312 -21.31 -13.80 17.33
N VAL A 313 -20.19 -13.61 16.62
CA VAL A 313 -19.08 -12.77 17.09
C VAL A 313 -19.45 -11.30 17.11
N HIS A 314 -18.69 -10.50 17.87
CA HIS A 314 -18.74 -9.06 17.73
C HIS A 314 -17.95 -8.63 16.49
N PHE A 315 -18.40 -7.61 15.77
CA PHE A 315 -17.70 -7.16 14.57
C PHE A 315 -17.87 -5.68 14.28
N ILE A 316 -16.87 -5.13 13.60
CA ILE A 316 -16.98 -3.85 12.88
C ILE A 316 -16.78 -4.16 11.40
N TRP A 317 -17.73 -3.74 10.57
CA TRP A 317 -17.66 -3.92 9.13
C TRP A 317 -17.70 -2.58 8.40
N CYS A 318 -16.56 -2.24 7.78
CA CYS A 318 -16.46 -1.11 6.87
C CYS A 318 -16.97 -1.52 5.48
N VAL A 319 -18.10 -0.93 5.06
CA VAL A 319 -18.75 -1.22 3.79
C VAL A 319 -18.56 -0.01 2.87
N LYS A 320 -17.97 -0.26 1.71
CA LYS A 320 -17.78 0.77 0.70
C LYS A 320 -19.00 0.86 -0.21
N GLU A 321 -19.43 2.08 -0.47
CA GLU A 321 -20.52 2.35 -1.40
C GLU A 321 -20.00 2.34 -2.85
N PRO A 322 -20.82 1.87 -3.81
CA PRO A 322 -20.42 1.87 -5.22
C PRO A 322 -20.19 3.29 -5.72
N THR A 323 -19.17 3.46 -6.55
CA THR A 323 -18.88 4.75 -7.22
C THR A 323 -19.88 5.01 -8.34
N ALA A 324 -20.06 6.27 -8.75
CA ALA A 324 -20.91 6.64 -9.89
C ALA A 324 -20.52 5.91 -11.19
N ALA A 325 -19.24 5.60 -11.37
CA ALA A 325 -18.71 4.87 -12.52
C ALA A 325 -19.03 3.35 -12.50
N GLN A 326 -19.35 2.77 -11.34
CA GLN A 326 -19.71 1.35 -11.20
C GLN A 326 -21.20 1.08 -11.47
N GLY A 327 -21.98 2.12 -11.80
CA GLY A 327 -23.33 2.03 -12.32
C GLY A 327 -24.42 1.91 -11.23
N SER A 328 -25.57 2.50 -11.52
CA SER A 328 -26.81 2.49 -10.71
C SER A 328 -27.53 1.13 -10.67
N GLY A 329 -26.90 0.05 -11.14
CA GLY A 329 -27.50 -1.27 -11.33
C GLY A 329 -27.76 -2.07 -10.05
N GLY A 330 -27.41 -1.53 -8.87
CA GLY A 330 -27.77 -2.13 -7.58
C GLY A 330 -27.11 -3.48 -7.26
N SER A 331 -26.11 -3.93 -8.03
CA SER A 331 -25.43 -5.24 -7.89
C SER A 331 -24.28 -5.27 -6.87
N TYR A 332 -23.93 -4.12 -6.29
CA TYR A 332 -22.79 -3.93 -5.39
C TYR A 332 -23.21 -3.20 -4.11
N GLY A 333 -22.47 -3.42 -3.02
CA GLY A 333 -22.57 -2.60 -1.81
C GLY A 333 -23.87 -2.72 -1.00
N ARG A 334 -24.82 -3.60 -1.37
CA ARG A 334 -26.13 -3.67 -0.72
C ARG A 334 -26.12 -4.62 0.48
N ILE A 335 -26.15 -4.05 1.67
CA ILE A 335 -26.35 -4.80 2.93
C ILE A 335 -27.75 -5.45 2.92
N PRO A 336 -27.88 -6.73 3.33
CA PRO A 336 -29.16 -7.43 3.36
C PRO A 336 -30.18 -6.72 4.26
N SER A 337 -31.45 -6.69 3.82
CA SER A 337 -32.52 -6.03 4.57
C SER A 337 -32.65 -6.61 5.99
N GLY A 338 -32.75 -5.73 6.98
CA GLY A 338 -32.85 -6.08 8.40
C GLY A 338 -31.58 -6.66 9.03
N PHE A 339 -30.46 -6.76 8.32
CA PHE A 339 -29.20 -7.27 8.87
C PHE A 339 -28.76 -6.50 10.11
N GLU A 340 -28.70 -5.16 10.01
CA GLU A 340 -28.29 -4.28 11.11
C GLU A 340 -29.17 -4.48 12.36
N ASN A 341 -30.48 -4.71 12.18
CA ASN A 341 -31.39 -5.01 13.29
C ASN A 341 -31.10 -6.38 13.91
N ARG A 342 -30.80 -7.42 13.10
CA ARG A 342 -30.49 -8.78 13.58
C ARG A 342 -29.14 -8.90 14.28
N VAL A 343 -28.23 -7.96 14.04
CA VAL A 343 -26.89 -7.89 14.67
C VAL A 343 -26.81 -6.79 15.72
N ALA A 344 -27.92 -6.12 16.02
CA ALA A 344 -27.96 -5.00 16.96
C ALA A 344 -27.33 -5.41 18.32
N GLY A 345 -26.42 -4.58 18.81
CA GLY A 345 -25.68 -4.82 20.06
C GLY A 345 -24.37 -5.60 19.91
N ARG A 346 -24.14 -6.32 18.80
CA ARG A 346 -22.90 -7.07 18.53
C ARG A 346 -22.16 -6.66 17.25
N GLY A 347 -22.85 -6.05 16.30
CA GLY A 347 -22.26 -5.59 15.03
C GLY A 347 -22.38 -4.09 14.85
N LEU A 348 -21.32 -3.46 14.32
CA LEU A 348 -21.33 -2.09 13.84
C LEU A 348 -20.98 -2.06 12.35
N VAL A 349 -21.93 -1.64 11.51
CA VAL A 349 -21.72 -1.45 10.06
C VAL A 349 -21.45 0.03 9.82
N ILE A 350 -20.31 0.33 9.20
CA ILE A 350 -19.86 1.70 8.93
C ILE A 350 -19.74 1.88 7.42
N ARG A 351 -20.42 2.88 6.88
CA ARG A 351 -20.36 3.23 5.46
C ARG A 351 -19.21 4.20 5.20
N GLY A 352 -18.41 3.96 4.16
CA GLY A 352 -17.34 4.86 3.76
C GLY A 352 -16.00 4.53 4.42
N TRP A 353 -15.44 5.47 5.20
CA TRP A 353 -14.11 5.35 5.81
C TRP A 353 -14.21 5.05 7.31
N VAL A 354 -13.32 4.21 7.83
CA VAL A 354 -13.14 3.95 9.26
C VAL A 354 -11.73 4.40 9.64
N PRO A 355 -11.50 5.04 10.81
CA PRO A 355 -10.16 5.32 11.32
C PRO A 355 -9.43 4.01 11.62
N GLN A 356 -8.89 3.38 10.58
CA GLN A 356 -8.45 1.98 10.58
C GLN A 356 -7.33 1.75 11.60
N VAL A 357 -6.33 2.64 11.64
CA VAL A 357 -5.21 2.58 12.60
C VAL A 357 -5.73 2.59 14.05
N VAL A 358 -6.66 3.49 14.37
CA VAL A 358 -7.25 3.59 15.73
C VAL A 358 -8.07 2.35 16.05
N THR A 359 -8.84 1.86 15.07
CA THR A 359 -9.68 0.67 15.22
C THR A 359 -8.82 -0.55 15.50
N LEU A 360 -7.81 -0.82 14.68
CA LEU A 360 -6.90 -1.96 14.81
C LEU A 360 -6.10 -1.92 16.11
N GLY A 361 -5.69 -0.73 16.57
CA GLY A 361 -4.95 -0.56 17.82
C GLY A 361 -5.78 -0.79 19.10
N HIS A 362 -7.09 -1.00 18.99
CA HIS A 362 -7.95 -1.18 20.16
C HIS A 362 -7.89 -2.62 20.71
N ARG A 363 -7.78 -2.77 22.04
CA ARG A 363 -7.66 -4.07 22.75
C ARG A 363 -8.72 -5.12 22.38
N ALA A 364 -9.93 -4.66 22.08
CA ALA A 364 -11.06 -5.52 21.73
C ALA A 364 -10.93 -6.19 20.36
N ILE A 365 -10.10 -5.66 19.45
CA ILE A 365 -9.89 -6.29 18.14
C ILE A 365 -9.16 -7.62 18.32
N GLY A 366 -9.82 -8.66 17.84
CA GLY A 366 -9.37 -10.04 17.86
C GLY A 366 -8.82 -10.51 16.52
N ALA A 367 -9.36 -10.04 15.40
CA ALA A 367 -8.90 -10.43 14.07
C ALA A 367 -9.25 -9.37 13.03
N PHE A 368 -8.52 -9.37 11.92
CA PHE A 368 -8.73 -8.43 10.81
C PHE A 368 -8.97 -9.17 9.48
N LEU A 369 -10.21 -9.18 9.00
CA LEU A 369 -10.53 -9.60 7.64
C LEU A 369 -10.18 -8.50 6.64
N THR A 370 -9.20 -8.79 5.81
CA THR A 370 -8.57 -7.82 4.91
C THR A 370 -8.38 -8.38 3.51
N HIS A 371 -8.49 -7.48 2.54
CA HIS A 371 -8.05 -7.70 1.16
C HIS A 371 -6.54 -7.91 0.99
N CYS A 372 -5.75 -7.79 2.07
CA CYS A 372 -4.29 -7.96 2.07
C CYS A 372 -3.52 -6.89 1.29
N GLY A 373 -4.07 -5.69 1.06
CA GLY A 373 -3.27 -4.58 0.52
C GLY A 373 -2.20 -4.14 1.52
N TRP A 374 -0.97 -3.91 1.05
CA TRP A 374 0.22 -3.73 1.90
C TRP A 374 0.08 -2.71 3.04
N ASN A 375 -0.55 -1.55 2.80
CA ASN A 375 -0.78 -0.57 3.86
C ASN A 375 -1.65 -1.14 5.00
N SER A 376 -2.73 -1.85 4.67
CA SER A 376 -3.57 -2.54 5.67
C SER A 376 -2.79 -3.67 6.35
N VAL A 377 -1.89 -4.34 5.64
CA VAL A 377 -1.02 -5.37 6.21
C VAL A 377 -0.10 -4.76 7.26
N LEU A 378 0.61 -3.68 6.95
CA LEU A 378 1.49 -3.00 7.91
C LEU A 378 0.72 -2.48 9.13
N GLU A 379 -0.47 -1.89 8.94
CA GLU A 379 -1.31 -1.44 10.05
C GLU A 379 -1.75 -2.61 10.96
N GLY A 380 -2.11 -3.75 10.37
CA GLY A 380 -2.44 -4.98 11.12
C GLY A 380 -1.23 -5.57 11.85
N VAL A 381 -0.06 -5.59 11.20
CA VAL A 381 1.21 -6.03 11.78
C VAL A 381 1.59 -5.16 12.97
N VAL A 382 1.56 -3.83 12.83
CA VAL A 382 1.89 -2.89 13.91
C VAL A 382 0.92 -3.07 15.08
N ALA A 383 -0.37 -3.27 14.81
CA ALA A 383 -1.37 -3.52 15.84
C ALA A 383 -1.27 -4.92 16.50
N GLY A 384 -0.49 -5.85 15.95
CA GLY A 384 -0.36 -7.22 16.45
C GLY A 384 -1.64 -8.03 16.31
N VAL A 385 -2.43 -7.74 15.27
CA VAL A 385 -3.72 -8.38 15.02
C VAL A 385 -3.55 -9.48 13.95
N PRO A 386 -4.00 -10.72 14.21
CA PRO A 386 -3.97 -11.79 13.22
C PRO A 386 -4.91 -11.46 12.05
N MET A 387 -4.48 -11.79 10.83
CA MET A 387 -5.18 -11.41 9.61
C MET A 387 -5.97 -12.59 9.01
N LEU A 388 -7.21 -12.33 8.66
CA LEU A 388 -8.04 -13.20 7.85
C LEU A 388 -7.87 -12.73 6.40
N ALA A 389 -7.12 -13.49 5.61
CA ALA A 389 -6.66 -13.08 4.29
C ALA A 389 -7.71 -13.38 3.21
N TRP A 390 -8.08 -12.35 2.46
CA TRP A 390 -8.89 -12.47 1.25
C TRP A 390 -8.34 -11.62 0.11
N PRO A 391 -7.23 -12.02 -0.54
CA PRO A 391 -6.64 -11.27 -1.64
C PRO A 391 -7.58 -11.24 -2.86
N MET A 392 -7.63 -10.09 -3.55
CA MET A 392 -8.55 -9.86 -4.67
C MET A 392 -7.85 -9.42 -5.96
N THR A 393 -6.80 -8.60 -5.88
CA THR A 393 -6.14 -7.99 -7.04
C THR A 393 -4.69 -7.60 -6.73
N ALA A 394 -4.00 -7.08 -7.75
CA ALA A 394 -2.65 -6.52 -7.64
C ALA A 394 -1.66 -7.49 -6.96
N ASP A 395 -0.88 -6.99 -6.02
CA ASP A 395 0.11 -7.67 -5.20
C ASP A 395 -0.48 -8.42 -3.99
N GLN A 396 -1.79 -8.27 -3.71
CA GLN A 396 -2.44 -8.81 -2.52
C GLN A 396 -2.27 -10.33 -2.37
N PHE A 397 -2.18 -11.07 -3.49
CA PHE A 397 -1.96 -12.52 -3.45
C PHE A 397 -0.55 -12.88 -2.94
N SER A 398 0.46 -12.10 -3.31
CA SER A 398 1.82 -12.25 -2.78
C SER A 398 1.85 -11.89 -1.30
N ASP A 399 1.16 -10.81 -0.92
CA ASP A 399 1.06 -10.38 0.48
C ASP A 399 0.33 -11.43 1.33
N ALA A 400 -0.77 -12.01 0.84
CA ALA A 400 -1.48 -13.09 1.51
C ALA A 400 -0.58 -14.33 1.69
N PHE A 401 0.20 -14.71 0.67
CA PHE A 401 1.17 -15.80 0.78
C PHE A 401 2.23 -15.50 1.86
N LEU A 402 2.77 -14.28 1.90
CA LEU A 402 3.72 -13.88 2.93
C LEU A 402 3.11 -14.04 4.34
N LEU A 403 1.89 -13.55 4.53
CA LEU A 403 1.20 -13.58 5.83
C LEU A 403 0.87 -14.99 6.31
N VAL A 404 0.37 -15.83 5.40
CA VAL A 404 -0.16 -17.16 5.72
C VAL A 404 0.95 -18.20 5.71
N ASN A 405 1.74 -18.28 4.64
CA ASN A 405 2.68 -19.38 4.39
C ASN A 405 4.07 -19.13 4.96
N VAL A 406 4.49 -17.86 5.10
CA VAL A 406 5.85 -17.52 5.54
C VAL A 406 5.84 -17.07 7.00
N LEU A 407 5.03 -16.06 7.32
CA LEU A 407 5.02 -15.43 8.64
C LEU A 407 4.10 -16.14 9.65
N ASN A 408 3.13 -16.92 9.18
CA ASN A 408 2.12 -17.60 10.01
C ASN A 408 1.37 -16.63 10.95
N VAL A 409 1.02 -15.45 10.42
CA VAL A 409 0.25 -14.41 11.14
C VAL A 409 -1.17 -14.26 10.58
N GLY A 410 -1.53 -15.06 9.58
CA GLY A 410 -2.85 -15.02 8.96
C GLY A 410 -3.40 -16.36 8.52
N ILE A 411 -4.69 -16.35 8.18
CA ILE A 411 -5.47 -17.51 7.72
C ILE A 411 -6.15 -17.13 6.41
N THR A 412 -5.95 -17.90 5.35
CA THR A 412 -6.70 -17.72 4.09
C THR A 412 -8.17 -18.04 4.30
N VAL A 413 -9.03 -17.09 3.93
CA VAL A 413 -10.49 -17.21 4.05
C VAL A 413 -11.13 -17.45 2.68
N CYS A 414 -10.65 -16.75 1.67
CA CYS A 414 -11.14 -16.77 0.31
C CYS A 414 -10.06 -16.16 -0.60
N GLU A 415 -10.15 -16.35 -1.91
CA GLU A 415 -9.21 -15.76 -2.87
C GLU A 415 -9.95 -15.35 -4.13
N GLY A 416 -9.60 -14.18 -4.69
CA GLY A 416 -10.15 -13.67 -5.93
C GLY A 416 -11.25 -12.60 -5.73
N ALA A 417 -11.26 -11.62 -6.63
CA ALA A 417 -12.20 -10.49 -6.61
C ALA A 417 -13.67 -10.91 -6.82
N ASP A 418 -13.90 -12.00 -7.55
CA ASP A 418 -15.24 -12.45 -7.95
C ASP A 418 -15.74 -13.65 -7.13
N THR A 419 -14.87 -14.24 -6.32
CA THR A 419 -15.18 -15.44 -5.55
C THR A 419 -16.17 -15.11 -4.44
N VAL A 420 -17.19 -15.95 -4.30
CA VAL A 420 -18.20 -15.85 -3.25
C VAL A 420 -17.85 -16.89 -2.16
N PRO A 421 -17.55 -16.47 -0.92
CA PRO A 421 -17.14 -17.38 0.14
C PRO A 421 -18.34 -18.17 0.66
N ASN A 422 -18.10 -19.32 1.29
CA ASN A 422 -19.15 -20.06 1.98
C ASN A 422 -19.39 -19.48 3.38
N SER A 423 -20.60 -19.01 3.68
CA SER A 423 -20.95 -18.42 4.97
C SER A 423 -20.76 -19.36 6.19
N ALA A 424 -20.90 -20.67 6.03
CA ALA A 424 -20.68 -21.60 7.14
C ALA A 424 -19.18 -21.72 7.47
N GLU A 425 -18.32 -21.75 6.46
CA GLU A 425 -16.87 -21.73 6.67
C GLU A 425 -16.41 -20.39 7.22
N LEU A 426 -16.94 -19.27 6.71
CA LEU A 426 -16.71 -17.94 7.29
C LEU A 426 -17.06 -17.90 8.78
N ALA A 427 -18.21 -18.46 9.16
CA ALA A 427 -18.63 -18.46 10.55
C ALA A 427 -17.66 -19.20 11.46
N LYS A 428 -17.17 -20.38 11.02
CA LYS A 428 -16.15 -21.15 11.74
C LYS A 428 -14.85 -20.37 11.88
N VAL A 429 -14.39 -19.73 10.81
CA VAL A 429 -13.17 -18.93 10.81
C VAL A 429 -13.31 -17.74 11.75
N PHE A 430 -14.43 -17.02 11.73
CA PHE A 430 -14.65 -15.89 12.64
C PHE A 430 -14.61 -16.31 14.11
N VAL A 431 -15.31 -17.38 14.48
CA VAL A 431 -15.29 -17.93 15.85
C VAL A 431 -13.86 -18.34 16.25
N LYS A 432 -13.15 -19.07 15.39
CA LYS A 432 -11.76 -19.48 15.65
C LYS A 432 -10.83 -18.26 15.81
N SER A 433 -11.00 -17.23 14.98
CA SER A 433 -10.12 -16.07 14.92
C SER A 433 -10.14 -15.19 16.16
N VAL A 434 -11.22 -15.23 16.95
CA VAL A 434 -11.35 -14.51 18.23
C VAL A 434 -11.13 -15.40 19.44
N SER A 435 -10.69 -16.65 19.24
CA SER A 435 -10.33 -17.54 20.34
C SER A 435 -9.00 -17.14 20.98
N GLU A 436 -8.84 -17.47 22.27
CA GLU A 436 -7.65 -17.16 23.07
C GLU A 436 -6.41 -17.93 22.57
N ASN A 437 -6.60 -19.16 22.09
CA ASN A 437 -5.52 -20.08 21.73
C ASN A 437 -5.08 -20.01 20.25
N LEU A 438 -5.34 -18.89 19.58
CA LEU A 438 -4.95 -18.72 18.17
C LEU A 438 -3.42 -18.54 18.06
N VAL A 439 -2.74 -19.48 17.39
CA VAL A 439 -1.28 -19.46 17.21
C VAL A 439 -0.83 -18.20 16.47
N GLU A 440 -1.58 -17.82 15.44
CA GLU A 440 -1.37 -16.65 14.59
C GLU A 440 -1.40 -15.35 15.41
N ARG A 441 -2.18 -15.29 16.50
CA ARG A 441 -2.21 -14.12 17.41
C ARG A 441 -0.87 -13.96 18.13
N THR A 442 -0.28 -15.06 18.59
CA THR A 442 1.02 -15.01 19.27
C THR A 442 2.10 -14.55 18.30
N ARG A 443 2.08 -15.06 17.06
CA ARG A 443 3.00 -14.63 15.99
C ARG A 443 2.79 -13.17 15.61
N ALA A 444 1.54 -12.70 15.48
CA ALA A 444 1.22 -11.31 15.18
C ALA A 444 1.73 -10.37 16.28
N LYS A 445 1.59 -10.72 17.57
CA LYS A 445 2.15 -9.95 18.69
C LYS A 445 3.69 -9.90 18.67
N GLN A 446 4.35 -11.01 18.33
CA GLN A 446 5.81 -11.04 18.18
C GLN A 446 6.27 -10.16 17.02
N LEU A 447 5.59 -10.23 15.87
CA LEU A 447 5.92 -9.43 14.70
C LEU A 447 5.64 -7.95 14.92
N SER A 448 4.55 -7.60 15.63
CA SER A 448 4.26 -6.23 16.08
C SER A 448 5.40 -5.66 16.91
N LYS A 449 5.90 -6.43 17.89
CA LYS A 449 7.05 -6.02 18.69
C LYS A 449 8.28 -5.77 17.81
N ALA A 450 8.60 -6.69 16.89
CA ALA A 450 9.71 -6.53 15.96
C ALA A 450 9.55 -5.28 15.07
N ALA A 451 8.33 -5.01 14.57
CA ALA A 451 8.03 -3.83 13.77
C ALA A 451 8.25 -2.53 14.54
N LEU A 452 7.83 -2.47 15.81
CA LEU A 452 8.05 -1.31 16.69
C LEU A 452 9.51 -1.18 17.13
N ASP A 453 10.23 -2.28 17.30
CA ASP A 453 11.66 -2.26 17.61
C ASP A 453 12.50 -1.83 16.39
N ALA A 454 12.08 -2.17 15.17
CA ALA A 454 12.77 -1.83 13.93
C ALA A 454 12.87 -0.31 13.67
N ILE A 455 11.89 0.47 14.14
CA ILE A 455 11.81 1.93 13.96
C ILE A 455 12.37 2.74 15.15
N LYS A 456 12.79 2.08 16.24
CA LYS A 456 13.49 2.75 17.34
C LYS A 456 14.91 3.11 16.92
N ASP A 457 15.54 3.99 17.70
CA ASP A 457 16.98 4.24 17.61
C ASP A 457 17.73 2.89 17.60
N GLU A 458 18.70 2.75 16.70
CA GLU A 458 19.45 1.51 16.44
C GLU A 458 18.65 0.32 15.86
N GLY A 459 17.35 0.48 15.62
CA GLY A 459 16.52 -0.48 14.91
C GLY A 459 16.90 -0.64 13.44
N SER A 460 16.49 -1.75 12.81
CA SER A 460 16.89 -2.04 11.41
C SER A 460 16.43 -0.97 10.43
N SER A 461 15.22 -0.44 10.61
CA SER A 461 14.62 0.52 9.70
C SER A 461 15.20 1.92 9.92
N ALA A 462 15.49 2.29 11.17
CA ALA A 462 16.23 3.51 11.49
C ALA A 462 17.63 3.48 10.83
N LYS A 463 18.34 2.35 10.91
CA LYS A 463 19.64 2.16 10.26
C LYS A 463 19.58 2.25 8.74
N ASP A 464 18.59 1.60 8.13
CA ASP A 464 18.39 1.67 6.68
C ASP A 464 18.00 3.09 6.24
N PHE A 465 17.21 3.81 7.05
CA PHE A 465 16.86 5.21 6.81
C PHE A 465 18.07 6.14 6.92
N ASP A 466 18.90 5.99 7.95
CA ASP A 466 20.14 6.77 8.11
C ASP A 466 21.11 6.51 6.94
N CYS A 467 21.22 5.24 6.51
CA CYS A 467 21.99 4.85 5.34
C CYS A 467 21.45 5.51 4.07
N LEU A 468 20.12 5.52 3.87
CA LEU A 468 19.46 6.22 2.78
C LEU A 468 19.79 7.72 2.82
N VAL A 469 19.57 8.41 3.94
CA VAL A 469 19.85 9.85 4.08
C VAL A 469 21.31 10.16 3.79
N HIS A 470 22.23 9.37 4.32
CA HIS A 470 23.66 9.50 4.03
C HIS A 470 23.95 9.40 2.52
N HIS A 471 23.30 8.46 1.82
CA HIS A 471 23.39 8.31 0.37
C HIS A 471 22.76 9.46 -0.44
N LEU A 472 21.67 10.06 0.06
CA LEU A 472 21.04 11.24 -0.53
C LEU A 472 21.98 12.46 -0.43
N VAL A 473 22.72 12.57 0.67
CA VAL A 473 23.60 13.70 0.97
C VAL A 473 24.99 13.57 0.32
N GLN A 474 25.52 12.35 0.18
CA GLN A 474 26.78 12.11 -0.51
C GLN A 474 26.62 12.24 -2.04
N THR A 475 26.76 13.46 -2.53
CA THR A 475 26.59 13.83 -3.95
C THR A 475 27.86 13.75 -4.81
N LYS A 476 28.95 13.13 -4.34
CA LYS A 476 30.04 12.79 -5.28
C LYS A 476 29.58 11.58 -6.10
N LEU A 477 29.23 11.82 -7.36
CA LEU A 477 29.17 10.77 -8.38
C LEU A 477 30.53 10.08 -8.35
N GLN A 478 30.61 8.87 -7.82
CA GLN A 478 31.77 8.02 -8.06
C GLN A 478 31.72 7.66 -9.54
N THR A 479 32.52 8.38 -10.34
CA THR A 479 32.91 7.94 -11.68
C THR A 479 33.74 6.68 -11.52
N SER A 480 33.13 5.52 -11.74
CA SER A 480 33.85 4.28 -12.01
C SER A 480 33.68 3.93 -13.48
#